data_AF-A0A7Y7WVG5-F1
#
_entry.id   AF-A0A7Y7WVG5-F1
#
_cell.length_a   1.000
_cell.length_b   1.000
_cell.length_c   1.000
_cell.angle_alpha   90.00
_cell.angle_beta   90.00
_cell.angle_gamma   90.00
#
_symmetry.space_group_name_H-M   'P 1'
#
loop_
_entity.id
_entity.type
_entity.pdbx_description
1 polymer ?
#
loop_
_entity_poly.entity_id
_entity_poly.type
_entity_poly.pdbx_seq_one_letter_code
_entity_poly.pdbx_strand_id
1 'polypeptide(L)'
;MPRSKLFTKLFVVLLVGTGLWYMWMITSAKLEWGGSSPDKQQIGAVQDTRQRAMTQYCTGVVVTPRGTWLVGRLEGDAKQLQPSADVVDLDAVLHGKPVENKDLTPEDSGAFSGLLSGRDKETSFISRLDAQGQFQMVAHVSDAACLVASPDGASVFLLTGLERPEVAGASGDEIRQTVIFRSDDQGKRWTWLSKGLFPKAEQLAWNLKPYFHGLDEVWAWGTPSGTDNESGEDKPGAISTGVFYSADRGASSTPIFAAESLLVSTEYAQGKRPDITEWRDSGAYGEIQTYVTQLDAQRAFIWVSQRFWGSNPDGESGSLAINVTTRAPLQRKAGKWQVGAVQREEGLFIDALVENGSGRVMGLIDQGEHGQDVVAELDTAKLSWKPMGELPSVFAPLASDSQLREKNFWVGQNSLLINTSSEHRPPRWLYWWSDAQISANGVFYSKDWGHSWQRLAVDGYLGILGFQGAQDRVIWAKGNWYNSNDAGVYSYGLQ
;
A
#
# COMPACT_ATOMS: atom_id res chain seq x y z
N MET A 1 53.96 16.88 30.08
CA MET A 1 52.78 17.72 29.75
C MET A 1 51.83 17.71 30.95
N PRO A 2 51.29 18.87 31.38
CA PRO A 2 50.35 18.91 32.50
C PRO A 2 49.08 18.14 32.15
N ARG A 3 48.59 17.30 33.07
CA ARG A 3 47.42 16.43 32.89
C ARG A 3 46.19 17.19 32.34
N SER A 4 46.01 18.45 32.73
CA SER A 4 44.93 19.32 32.22
C SER A 4 44.97 19.55 30.71
N LYS A 5 46.15 19.78 30.10
CA LYS A 5 46.28 19.97 28.65
C LYS A 5 45.99 18.68 27.86
N LEU A 6 46.24 17.52 28.45
CA LEU A 6 45.90 16.23 27.85
C LEU A 6 44.38 15.99 27.89
N PHE A 7 43.75 16.26 29.04
CA PHE A 7 42.29 16.17 29.19
C PHE A 7 41.55 17.15 28.26
N THR A 8 42.00 18.40 28.16
CA THR A 8 41.40 19.37 27.22
C THR A 8 41.54 18.92 25.78
N LYS A 9 42.72 18.40 25.37
CA LYS A 9 42.91 17.89 24.00
C LYS A 9 42.03 16.67 23.72
N LEU A 10 41.95 15.71 24.64
CA LEU A 10 41.09 14.54 24.52
C LEU A 10 39.61 14.93 24.42
N PHE A 11 39.17 15.90 25.23
CA PHE A 11 37.81 16.40 25.19
C PHE A 11 37.46 17.11 23.87
N VAL A 12 38.35 17.95 23.36
CA VAL A 12 38.16 18.61 22.04
C VAL A 12 38.14 17.59 20.91
N VAL A 13 39.03 16.60 20.93
CA VAL A 13 39.05 15.52 19.93
C VAL A 13 37.76 14.71 19.98
N LEU A 14 37.25 14.40 21.18
CA LEU A 14 35.98 13.70 21.34
C LEU A 14 34.80 14.52 20.81
N LEU A 15 34.72 15.81 21.12
CA LEU A 15 33.67 16.69 20.60
C LEU A 15 33.69 16.79 19.07
N VAL A 16 34.86 16.96 18.46
CA VAL A 16 35.00 16.99 17.00
C VAL A 16 34.63 15.64 16.40
N GLY A 17 35.07 14.54 17.00
CA GLY A 17 34.71 13.19 16.57
C GLY A 17 33.21 12.94 16.61
N THR A 18 32.56 13.29 17.72
CA THR A 18 31.09 13.17 17.87
C THR A 18 30.35 14.05 16.89
N GLY A 19 30.82 15.29 16.67
CA GLY A 19 30.21 16.22 15.70
C GLY A 19 30.30 15.69 14.26
N LEU A 20 31.47 15.18 13.86
CA LEU A 20 31.67 14.58 12.53
C LEU A 20 30.84 13.30 12.36
N TRP A 21 30.78 12.45 13.39
CA TRP A 21 29.95 11.24 13.38
C TRP A 21 28.46 11.58 13.24
N TYR A 22 27.96 12.55 14.01
CA TYR A 22 26.58 13.02 13.91
C TYR A 22 26.27 13.57 12.52
N MET A 23 27.13 14.44 11.97
CA MET A 23 26.95 14.98 10.61
C MET A 23 26.98 13.88 9.54
N TRP A 24 27.83 12.87 9.72
CA TRP A 24 27.86 11.70 8.84
C TRP A 24 26.55 10.91 8.90
N MET A 25 25.99 10.66 10.10
CA MET A 25 24.70 9.97 10.26
C MET A 25 23.56 10.73 9.57
N ILE A 26 23.45 12.04 9.80
CA ILE A 26 22.43 12.87 9.15
C ILE A 26 22.61 12.88 7.62
N THR A 27 23.83 13.05 7.13
CA THR A 27 24.12 13.13 5.69
C THR A 27 23.86 11.79 4.99
N SER A 28 24.30 10.68 5.58
CA SER A 28 24.07 9.33 5.04
C SER A 28 22.61 8.90 5.08
N ALA A 29 21.86 9.31 6.10
CA ALA A 29 20.41 9.14 6.11
C ALA A 29 19.76 9.92 4.97
N LYS A 30 20.10 11.21 4.82
CA LYS A 30 19.44 12.13 3.87
C LYS A 30 19.81 11.88 2.41
N LEU A 31 21.06 11.54 2.14
CA LEU A 31 21.55 11.19 0.79
C LEU A 31 21.40 9.71 0.48
N GLU A 32 20.77 8.97 1.39
CA GLU A 32 20.49 7.54 1.29
C GLU A 32 21.73 6.67 1.04
N TRP A 33 22.87 7.12 1.57
CA TRP A 33 24.14 6.42 1.42
C TRP A 33 24.23 5.19 2.31
N GLY A 34 24.77 4.12 1.72
CA GLY A 34 25.04 2.85 2.41
C GLY A 34 23.93 1.83 2.21
N GLY A 35 23.85 0.86 3.13
CA GLY A 35 22.99 -0.30 2.99
C GLY A 35 23.68 -1.46 2.27
N SER A 36 23.01 -2.61 2.29
CA SER A 36 23.47 -3.86 1.71
C SER A 36 22.84 -4.11 0.33
N SER A 37 23.55 -4.85 -0.52
CA SER A 37 23.07 -5.29 -1.84
C SER A 37 23.09 -6.81 -1.93
N PRO A 38 22.31 -7.52 -1.09
CA PRO A 38 22.38 -8.98 -1.01
C PRO A 38 21.88 -9.61 -2.32
N ASP A 39 22.62 -10.62 -2.81
CA ASP A 39 22.33 -11.39 -4.02
C ASP A 39 21.83 -10.54 -5.21
N LYS A 40 22.52 -9.42 -5.47
CA LYS A 40 22.15 -8.48 -6.52
C LYS A 40 22.14 -9.16 -7.89
N GLN A 41 21.00 -9.06 -8.58
CA GLN A 41 20.83 -9.54 -9.95
C GLN A 41 20.12 -8.48 -10.80
N GLN A 42 20.39 -8.46 -12.09
CA GLN A 42 19.56 -7.72 -13.05
C GLN A 42 18.52 -8.69 -13.60
N ILE A 43 17.23 -8.34 -13.46
CA ILE A 43 16.13 -9.19 -13.91
C ILE A 43 15.60 -8.77 -15.29
N GLY A 44 15.88 -7.54 -15.71
CA GLY A 44 15.56 -7.06 -17.05
C GLY A 44 16.03 -5.63 -17.29
N ALA A 45 15.69 -5.09 -18.46
CA ALA A 45 15.87 -3.69 -18.79
C ALA A 45 14.72 -3.18 -19.66
N VAL A 46 14.50 -1.88 -19.65
CA VAL A 46 13.60 -1.20 -20.60
C VAL A 46 14.42 -0.57 -21.73
N GLN A 47 13.82 -0.38 -22.91
CA GLN A 47 14.48 0.34 -24.00
C GLN A 47 14.55 1.85 -23.73
N ASP A 48 13.53 2.38 -23.06
CA ASP A 48 13.42 3.78 -22.65
C ASP A 48 13.10 3.84 -21.15
N THR A 49 13.89 4.59 -20.38
CA THR A 49 13.73 4.70 -18.91
C THR A 49 12.36 5.24 -18.50
N ARG A 50 11.66 5.97 -19.38
CA ARG A 50 10.29 6.45 -19.15
C ARG A 50 9.27 5.31 -19.09
N GLN A 51 9.55 4.13 -19.66
CA GLN A 51 8.68 2.95 -19.53
C GLN A 51 8.66 2.38 -18.11
N ARG A 52 9.69 2.65 -17.31
CA ARG A 52 9.76 2.31 -15.89
C ARG A 52 9.59 3.55 -14.99
N ALA A 53 8.96 4.61 -15.51
CA ALA A 53 8.68 5.81 -14.73
C ALA A 53 7.79 5.46 -13.53
N MET A 54 8.28 5.78 -12.33
CA MET A 54 7.61 5.43 -11.07
C MET A 54 6.83 6.61 -10.51
N THR A 55 5.69 6.31 -9.90
CA THR A 55 4.88 7.22 -9.09
C THR A 55 4.56 6.58 -7.75
N GLN A 56 4.00 7.32 -6.79
CA GLN A 56 3.67 6.80 -5.45
C GLN A 56 2.71 5.61 -5.47
N TYR A 57 1.90 5.48 -6.51
CA TYR A 57 0.85 4.47 -6.59
C TYR A 57 0.86 3.80 -7.96
N CYS A 58 0.45 2.53 -8.00
CA CYS A 58 0.15 1.78 -9.22
C CYS A 58 1.26 1.79 -10.29
N THR A 59 2.50 1.67 -9.85
CA THR A 59 3.66 1.42 -10.70
C THR A 59 4.52 0.36 -10.05
N GLY A 60 5.27 -0.39 -10.85
CA GLY A 60 6.18 -1.41 -10.34
C GLY A 60 6.11 -2.72 -11.11
N VAL A 61 6.64 -3.78 -10.51
CA VAL A 61 6.84 -5.08 -11.12
C VAL A 61 5.99 -6.14 -10.41
N VAL A 62 5.19 -6.86 -11.20
CA VAL A 62 4.41 -8.02 -10.74
C VAL A 62 4.98 -9.27 -11.37
N VAL A 63 5.40 -10.23 -10.52
CA VAL A 63 5.97 -11.50 -10.99
C VAL A 63 5.01 -12.64 -10.68
N THR A 64 4.79 -13.45 -11.70
CA THR A 64 3.90 -14.61 -11.66
C THR A 64 4.64 -15.83 -12.22
N PRO A 65 4.13 -17.05 -11.99
CA PRO A 65 4.66 -18.25 -12.63
C PRO A 65 4.66 -18.20 -14.17
N ARG A 66 3.82 -17.36 -14.81
CA ARG A 66 3.69 -17.27 -16.27
C ARG A 66 4.42 -16.08 -16.91
N GLY A 67 4.90 -15.14 -16.11
CA GLY A 67 5.59 -13.96 -16.62
C GLY A 67 5.82 -12.89 -15.58
N THR A 68 6.71 -11.97 -15.96
CA THR A 68 7.06 -10.78 -15.19
C THR A 68 6.55 -9.55 -15.93
N TRP A 69 5.80 -8.72 -15.22
CA TRP A 69 5.12 -7.54 -15.74
C TRP A 69 5.73 -6.29 -15.11
N LEU A 70 5.80 -5.21 -15.87
CA LEU A 70 6.21 -3.89 -15.40
C LEU A 70 5.11 -2.90 -15.76
N VAL A 71 4.69 -2.10 -14.78
CA VAL A 71 3.80 -0.96 -14.98
C VAL A 71 4.58 0.31 -14.68
N GLY A 72 4.71 1.18 -15.68
CA GLY A 72 5.22 2.53 -15.52
C GLY A 72 4.12 3.56 -15.72
N ARG A 73 4.29 4.75 -15.16
CA ARG A 73 3.37 5.88 -15.34
C ARG A 73 4.14 7.15 -15.65
N LEU A 74 3.69 7.86 -16.67
CA LEU A 74 4.26 9.13 -17.09
C LEU A 74 3.18 10.21 -17.18
N GLU A 75 3.50 11.41 -16.70
CA GLU A 75 2.77 12.62 -17.04
C GLU A 75 3.02 12.94 -18.52
N GLY A 76 2.04 12.65 -19.38
CA GLY A 76 2.10 12.82 -20.82
C GLY A 76 1.27 11.78 -21.59
N ASP A 77 1.26 11.92 -22.91
CA ASP A 77 0.60 11.00 -23.86
C ASP A 77 1.56 9.84 -24.24
N ALA A 78 1.04 8.60 -24.36
CA ALA A 78 1.75 7.43 -24.88
C ALA A 78 2.58 7.69 -26.15
N LYS A 79 2.12 8.59 -27.02
CA LYS A 79 2.83 8.96 -28.26
C LYS A 79 4.26 9.44 -28.02
N GLN A 80 4.59 9.91 -26.81
CA GLN A 80 5.96 10.27 -26.43
C GLN A 80 6.94 9.09 -26.46
N LEU A 81 6.44 7.85 -26.38
CA LEU A 81 7.22 6.62 -26.45
C LEU A 81 7.16 5.93 -27.81
N GLN A 82 6.38 6.45 -28.77
CA GLN A 82 6.20 5.89 -30.11
C GLN A 82 5.96 4.37 -30.08
N PRO A 83 4.86 3.90 -29.45
CA PRO A 83 4.60 2.47 -29.31
C PRO A 83 4.53 1.79 -30.69
N SER A 84 5.00 0.55 -30.75
CA SER A 84 4.90 -0.26 -31.96
C SER A 84 3.44 -0.64 -32.25
N ALA A 85 3.15 -1.01 -33.50
CA ALA A 85 1.78 -1.27 -33.96
C ALA A 85 1.10 -2.48 -33.28
N ASP A 86 1.86 -3.33 -32.60
CA ASP A 86 1.41 -4.49 -31.83
C ASP A 86 1.08 -4.18 -30.36
N VAL A 87 1.35 -2.96 -29.89
CA VAL A 87 0.94 -2.50 -28.55
C VAL A 87 -0.56 -2.20 -28.54
N VAL A 88 -1.28 -2.74 -27.56
CA VAL A 88 -2.73 -2.56 -27.43
C VAL A 88 -3.06 -1.21 -26.77
N ASP A 89 -3.85 -0.40 -27.46
CA ASP A 89 -4.49 0.80 -26.90
C ASP A 89 -5.76 0.39 -26.13
N LEU A 90 -5.72 0.46 -24.80
CA LEU A 90 -6.84 0.02 -23.95
C LEU A 90 -8.01 1.00 -23.97
N ASP A 91 -7.76 2.28 -24.24
CA ASP A 91 -8.82 3.27 -24.48
C ASP A 91 -9.64 2.85 -25.71
N ALA A 92 -8.98 2.38 -26.77
CA ALA A 92 -9.65 1.84 -27.94
C ALA A 92 -10.43 0.54 -27.65
N VAL A 93 -9.94 -0.30 -26.74
CA VAL A 93 -10.68 -1.51 -26.29
C VAL A 93 -11.97 -1.13 -25.57
N LEU A 94 -11.96 -0.05 -24.77
CA LEU A 94 -13.15 0.43 -24.06
C LEU A 94 -14.20 1.01 -25.03
N HIS A 95 -13.78 1.85 -25.97
CA HIS A 95 -14.68 2.59 -26.86
C HIS A 95 -15.01 1.86 -28.17
N GLY A 96 -14.33 0.76 -28.48
CA GLY A 96 -14.50 0.01 -29.73
C GLY A 96 -13.94 0.70 -30.98
N LYS A 97 -13.28 1.86 -30.82
CA LYS A 97 -12.58 2.63 -31.86
C LYS A 97 -11.36 3.33 -31.25
N PRO A 98 -10.30 3.59 -32.02
CA PRO A 98 -9.20 4.45 -31.57
C PRO A 98 -9.76 5.81 -31.14
N VAL A 99 -9.38 6.27 -29.94
CA VAL A 99 -9.80 7.59 -29.44
C VAL A 99 -8.92 8.64 -30.12
N GLU A 100 -9.49 9.43 -31.03
CA GLU A 100 -8.80 10.62 -31.51
C GLU A 100 -8.84 11.72 -30.44
N ASN A 101 -7.77 12.50 -30.26
CA ASN A 101 -7.70 13.60 -29.27
C ASN A 101 -8.80 14.67 -29.42
N LYS A 102 -9.63 14.61 -30.46
CA LYS A 102 -10.81 15.46 -30.68
C LYS A 102 -12.09 14.90 -30.05
N ASP A 103 -12.12 13.60 -29.74
CA ASP A 103 -13.26 12.91 -29.10
C ASP A 103 -13.25 13.10 -27.57
N LEU A 104 -12.15 13.60 -27.00
CA LEU A 104 -12.09 14.18 -25.65
C LEU A 104 -12.50 15.66 -25.73
N THR A 105 -13.76 15.93 -26.07
CA THR A 105 -14.28 17.30 -26.02
C THR A 105 -14.39 17.75 -24.56
N PRO A 106 -13.81 18.89 -24.17
CA PRO A 106 -14.18 19.56 -22.93
C PRO A 106 -15.54 20.24 -23.14
N GLU A 107 -16.61 19.47 -23.26
CA GLU A 107 -17.97 19.98 -23.14
C GLU A 107 -18.31 20.17 -21.66
N ASP A 108 -17.56 21.06 -21.01
CA ASP A 108 -17.99 21.79 -19.82
C ASP A 108 -17.14 23.06 -19.71
N SER A 109 -17.37 23.99 -20.64
CA SER A 109 -16.85 25.36 -20.61
C SER A 109 -17.60 26.21 -19.58
N GLY A 110 -17.78 25.68 -18.37
CA GLY A 110 -18.17 26.45 -17.19
C GLY A 110 -16.93 27.08 -16.56
N ALA A 111 -17.02 28.33 -16.11
CA ALA A 111 -15.94 29.09 -15.46
C ALA A 111 -15.37 28.43 -14.17
N PHE A 112 -15.93 27.30 -13.73
CA PHE A 112 -15.50 26.51 -12.59
C PHE A 112 -14.79 25.19 -12.96
N SER A 113 -14.80 24.78 -14.24
CA SER A 113 -14.19 23.51 -14.67
C SER A 113 -12.67 23.54 -14.51
N GLY A 114 -12.04 24.70 -14.74
CA GLY A 114 -10.60 24.92 -14.55
C GLY A 114 -10.09 24.80 -13.10
N LEU A 115 -10.99 24.69 -12.10
CA LEU A 115 -10.59 24.42 -10.71
C LEU A 115 -10.60 22.91 -10.36
N LEU A 116 -11.24 22.08 -11.19
CA LEU A 116 -11.39 20.62 -11.00
C LEU A 116 -10.65 19.80 -12.08
N SER A 117 -10.37 20.38 -13.24
CA SER A 117 -9.71 19.71 -14.38
C SER A 117 -8.18 19.84 -14.38
N GLY A 118 -7.57 19.75 -13.20
CA GLY A 118 -6.11 19.87 -12.99
C GLY A 118 -5.36 18.54 -12.97
N ARG A 119 -5.89 17.48 -13.58
CA ARG A 119 -5.08 16.27 -13.82
C ARG A 119 -4.27 16.49 -15.08
N ASP A 120 -2.96 16.66 -14.93
CA ASP A 120 -2.03 16.46 -16.04
C ASP A 120 -2.37 15.13 -16.70
N LYS A 121 -2.41 15.07 -18.04
CA LYS A 121 -2.72 13.82 -18.75
C LYS A 121 -1.69 12.78 -18.33
N GLU A 122 -2.11 11.73 -17.64
CA GLU A 122 -1.25 10.61 -17.26
C GLU A 122 -1.47 9.44 -18.21
N THR A 123 -0.40 8.71 -18.53
CA THR A 123 -0.49 7.44 -19.26
C THR A 123 0.24 6.37 -18.49
N SER A 124 -0.42 5.22 -18.31
CA SER A 124 0.22 4.01 -17.79
C SER A 124 0.64 3.08 -18.92
N PHE A 125 1.86 2.55 -18.81
CA PHE A 125 2.46 1.60 -19.75
C PHE A 125 2.55 0.22 -19.11
N ILE A 126 2.11 -0.80 -19.84
CA ILE A 126 2.11 -2.18 -19.40
C ILE A 126 3.11 -2.91 -20.26
N SER A 127 4.20 -3.35 -19.64
CA SER A 127 5.29 -4.08 -20.30
C SER A 127 5.43 -5.48 -19.73
N ARG A 128 5.89 -6.42 -20.57
CA ARG A 128 6.19 -7.79 -20.18
C ARG A 128 7.64 -8.12 -20.48
N LEU A 129 8.29 -8.81 -19.55
CA LEU A 129 9.65 -9.31 -19.73
C LEU A 129 9.67 -10.41 -20.79
N ASP A 130 10.48 -10.21 -21.83
CA ASP A 130 10.71 -11.19 -22.89
C ASP A 130 11.87 -12.16 -22.55
N ALA A 131 12.10 -13.12 -23.45
CA ALA A 131 13.16 -14.11 -23.29
C ALA A 131 14.58 -13.53 -23.44
N GLN A 132 14.71 -12.31 -23.96
CA GLN A 132 15.95 -11.57 -24.13
C GLN A 132 16.26 -10.68 -22.91
N GLY A 133 15.40 -10.70 -21.89
CA GLY A 133 15.56 -9.90 -20.68
C GLY A 133 15.17 -8.42 -20.89
N GLN A 134 14.34 -8.12 -21.88
CA GLN A 134 13.81 -6.79 -22.12
C GLN A 134 12.33 -6.72 -21.75
N PHE A 135 11.94 -5.64 -21.08
CA PHE A 135 10.54 -5.31 -20.88
C PHE A 135 10.00 -4.67 -22.16
N GLN A 136 9.16 -5.41 -22.88
CA GLN A 136 8.49 -4.95 -24.08
C GLN A 136 7.10 -4.44 -23.73
N MET A 137 6.76 -3.24 -24.18
CA MET A 137 5.41 -2.71 -24.01
C MET A 137 4.41 -3.60 -24.76
N VAL A 138 3.31 -3.96 -24.12
CA VAL A 138 2.24 -4.78 -24.70
C VAL A 138 0.89 -4.07 -24.66
N ALA A 139 0.70 -3.11 -23.76
CA ALA A 139 -0.48 -2.26 -23.73
C ALA A 139 -0.19 -0.88 -23.11
N HIS A 140 -1.08 0.08 -23.36
CA HIS A 140 -1.11 1.36 -22.65
C HIS A 140 -2.56 1.81 -22.37
N VAL A 141 -2.74 2.68 -21.38
CA VAL A 141 -4.03 3.30 -21.04
C VAL A 141 -3.85 4.75 -20.60
N SER A 142 -4.77 5.64 -20.99
CA SER A 142 -4.72 7.08 -20.71
C SER A 142 -5.14 7.48 -19.28
N ASP A 143 -4.76 6.68 -18.29
CA ASP A 143 -4.94 6.98 -16.87
C ASP A 143 -3.98 6.15 -16.01
N ALA A 144 -4.03 6.35 -14.70
CA ALA A 144 -3.57 5.47 -13.65
C ALA A 144 -3.99 4.01 -13.86
N ALA A 145 -3.04 3.07 -13.75
CA ALA A 145 -3.35 1.65 -13.83
C ALA A 145 -2.53 0.80 -12.85
N CYS A 146 -3.19 0.05 -11.97
CA CYS A 146 -2.59 -0.95 -11.11
C CYS A 146 -2.71 -2.33 -11.75
N LEU A 147 -1.61 -3.11 -11.83
CA LEU A 147 -1.67 -4.49 -12.30
C LEU A 147 -1.74 -5.44 -11.11
N VAL A 148 -2.72 -6.34 -11.14
CA VAL A 148 -2.91 -7.44 -10.19
C VAL A 148 -2.97 -8.74 -10.98
N ALA A 149 -2.38 -9.81 -10.45
CA ALA A 149 -2.40 -11.11 -11.12
C ALA A 149 -2.96 -12.19 -10.20
N SER A 150 -3.61 -13.20 -10.79
CA SER A 150 -3.89 -14.42 -10.06
C SER A 150 -2.59 -15.11 -9.64
N PRO A 151 -2.56 -15.90 -8.54
CA PRO A 151 -1.32 -16.49 -8.06
C PRO A 151 -0.63 -17.45 -9.04
N ASP A 152 -1.40 -18.13 -9.90
CA ASP A 152 -0.88 -18.94 -11.01
C ASP A 152 -0.45 -18.12 -12.25
N GLY A 153 -0.67 -16.81 -12.22
CA GLY A 153 -0.45 -15.89 -13.32
C GLY A 153 -1.38 -16.09 -14.51
N ALA A 154 -2.39 -16.96 -14.43
CA ALA A 154 -3.25 -17.27 -15.56
C ALA A 154 -4.09 -16.07 -16.01
N SER A 155 -4.51 -15.23 -15.06
CA SER A 155 -5.27 -14.01 -15.29
C SER A 155 -4.49 -12.81 -14.76
N VAL A 156 -4.46 -11.73 -15.55
CA VAL A 156 -4.02 -10.41 -15.09
C VAL A 156 -5.17 -9.43 -15.19
N PHE A 157 -5.28 -8.57 -14.19
CA PHE A 157 -6.28 -7.53 -14.07
C PHE A 157 -5.56 -6.20 -14.07
N LEU A 158 -5.99 -5.29 -14.93
CA LEU A 158 -5.55 -3.91 -14.95
C LEU A 158 -6.67 -3.06 -14.36
N LEU A 159 -6.43 -2.56 -13.15
CA LEU A 159 -7.34 -1.74 -12.38
C LEU A 159 -7.06 -0.28 -12.69
N THR A 160 -7.96 0.45 -13.35
CA THR A 160 -7.64 1.77 -13.91
C THR A 160 -8.40 2.93 -13.25
N GLY A 161 -7.89 4.15 -13.41
CA GLY A 161 -8.63 5.39 -13.12
C GLY A 161 -9.66 5.76 -14.20
N LEU A 162 -9.60 5.11 -15.36
CA LEU A 162 -10.38 5.45 -16.54
C LEU A 162 -11.89 5.36 -16.27
N GLU A 163 -12.58 6.43 -16.64
CA GLU A 163 -14.03 6.53 -16.48
C GLU A 163 -14.76 5.57 -17.41
N ARG A 164 -15.96 5.16 -17.00
CA ARG A 164 -16.81 4.30 -17.80
C ARG A 164 -17.48 5.13 -18.89
N PRO A 165 -17.67 4.61 -20.11
CA PRO A 165 -18.44 5.32 -21.12
C PRO A 165 -19.89 5.50 -20.66
N GLU A 166 -20.44 6.71 -20.80
CA GLU A 166 -21.85 6.96 -20.56
C GLU A 166 -22.70 6.15 -21.55
N VAL A 167 -23.57 5.28 -21.04
CA VAL A 167 -24.49 4.51 -21.87
C VAL A 167 -25.83 5.23 -21.89
N ALA A 168 -26.18 5.82 -23.04
CA ALA A 168 -27.48 6.47 -23.24
C ALA A 168 -28.63 5.49 -22.89
N GLY A 169 -29.39 5.80 -21.84
CA GLY A 169 -30.58 5.04 -21.41
C GLY A 169 -30.36 3.97 -20.34
N ALA A 170 -29.20 3.93 -19.67
CA ALA A 170 -29.02 3.06 -18.49
C ALA A 170 -29.75 3.63 -17.28
N SER A 171 -30.93 3.07 -16.96
CA SER A 171 -31.65 3.39 -15.72
C SER A 171 -31.11 2.57 -14.54
N GLY A 172 -30.57 3.24 -13.53
CA GLY A 172 -30.81 2.93 -12.11
C GLY A 172 -30.00 1.84 -11.40
N ASP A 173 -29.13 1.08 -12.07
CA ASP A 173 -28.31 0.02 -11.44
C ASP A 173 -26.81 0.21 -11.78
N GLU A 174 -26.36 1.47 -11.75
CA GLU A 174 -25.09 1.90 -12.32
C GLU A 174 -23.89 1.48 -11.46
N ILE A 175 -23.10 0.55 -12.00
CA ILE A 175 -21.78 0.23 -11.48
C ILE A 175 -20.91 1.49 -11.59
N ARG A 176 -20.61 2.10 -10.43
CA ARG A 176 -19.74 3.29 -10.33
C ARG A 176 -18.25 2.98 -10.39
N GLN A 177 -17.88 1.69 -10.36
CA GLN A 177 -16.48 1.30 -10.38
C GLN A 177 -15.82 1.66 -11.71
N THR A 178 -14.71 2.41 -11.67
CA THR A 178 -13.88 2.74 -12.84
C THR A 178 -13.42 1.49 -13.58
N VAL A 179 -12.96 1.67 -14.82
CA VAL A 179 -12.74 0.57 -15.76
C VAL A 179 -11.68 -0.43 -15.25
N ILE A 180 -11.97 -1.71 -15.47
CA ILE A 180 -11.05 -2.81 -15.21
C ILE A 180 -10.92 -3.62 -16.49
N PHE A 181 -9.68 -3.86 -16.93
CA PHE A 181 -9.40 -4.81 -18.01
C PHE A 181 -8.90 -6.12 -17.44
N ARG A 182 -9.25 -7.22 -18.09
CA ARG A 182 -8.74 -8.56 -17.80
C ARG A 182 -8.07 -9.15 -19.03
N SER A 183 -6.95 -9.84 -18.82
CA SER A 183 -6.33 -10.69 -19.82
C SER A 183 -6.06 -12.07 -19.25
N ASP A 184 -6.52 -13.10 -19.96
CA ASP A 184 -6.31 -14.52 -19.61
C ASP A 184 -5.26 -15.21 -20.51
N ASP A 185 -4.68 -14.46 -21.46
CA ASP A 185 -3.75 -14.98 -22.46
C ASP A 185 -2.40 -14.24 -22.45
N GLN A 186 -2.06 -13.70 -21.27
CA GLN A 186 -0.80 -12.99 -21.01
C GLN A 186 -0.64 -11.72 -21.85
N GLY A 187 -1.68 -10.90 -21.90
CA GLY A 187 -1.69 -9.56 -22.48
C GLY A 187 -1.90 -9.51 -23.99
N LYS A 188 -2.18 -10.65 -24.64
CA LYS A 188 -2.46 -10.68 -26.09
C LYS A 188 -3.85 -10.16 -26.40
N ARG A 189 -4.81 -10.38 -25.50
CA ARG A 189 -6.17 -9.86 -25.56
C ARG A 189 -6.56 -9.29 -24.21
N TRP A 190 -7.23 -8.14 -24.27
CA TRP A 190 -7.77 -7.46 -23.12
C TRP A 190 -9.28 -7.33 -23.28
N THR A 191 -10.01 -7.60 -22.19
CA THR A 191 -11.46 -7.49 -22.15
C THR A 191 -11.84 -6.57 -21.01
N TRP A 192 -12.67 -5.56 -21.28
CA TRP A 192 -13.26 -4.74 -20.23
C TRP A 192 -14.28 -5.56 -19.42
N LEU A 193 -14.12 -5.56 -18.10
CA LEU A 193 -15.09 -6.13 -17.17
C LEU A 193 -16.23 -5.14 -16.94
N SER A 194 -17.26 -5.20 -17.78
CA SER A 194 -18.43 -4.32 -17.68
C SER A 194 -19.17 -4.44 -16.35
N LYS A 195 -19.01 -5.54 -15.60
CA LYS A 195 -19.57 -5.71 -14.26
C LYS A 195 -18.64 -5.30 -13.11
N GLY A 196 -17.42 -4.82 -13.40
CA GLY A 196 -16.38 -4.63 -12.39
C GLY A 196 -15.85 -5.96 -11.82
N LEU A 197 -14.94 -5.88 -10.85
CA LEU A 197 -14.37 -7.05 -10.16
C LEU A 197 -14.91 -7.16 -8.73
N PHE A 198 -15.07 -6.03 -8.05
CA PHE A 198 -15.69 -5.89 -6.71
C PHE A 198 -16.26 -4.47 -6.56
N PRO A 199 -17.28 -4.10 -7.35
CA PRO A 199 -17.68 -2.70 -7.53
C PRO A 199 -18.25 -2.03 -6.28
N LYS A 200 -18.75 -2.82 -5.32
CA LYS A 200 -19.26 -2.33 -4.03
C LYS A 200 -18.17 -2.24 -2.95
N ALA A 201 -17.00 -2.84 -3.17
CA ALA A 201 -15.86 -2.72 -2.25
C ALA A 201 -15.10 -1.40 -2.47
N GLU A 202 -14.92 -1.02 -3.74
CA GLU A 202 -14.17 0.17 -4.13
C GLU A 202 -14.67 0.67 -5.49
N GLN A 203 -15.00 1.96 -5.58
CA GLN A 203 -15.42 2.61 -6.82
C GLN A 203 -14.21 3.00 -7.68
N LEU A 204 -13.10 3.38 -7.05
CA LEU A 204 -11.89 3.73 -7.76
C LEU A 204 -11.02 2.48 -7.95
N ALA A 205 -11.16 1.79 -9.09
CA ALA A 205 -10.60 0.45 -9.28
C ALA A 205 -9.11 0.34 -8.94
N TRP A 206 -8.26 1.33 -9.30
CA TRP A 206 -6.83 1.31 -8.99
C TRP A 206 -6.50 1.35 -7.49
N ASN A 207 -7.45 1.69 -6.61
CA ASN A 207 -7.32 1.56 -5.15
C ASN A 207 -7.70 0.17 -4.62
N LEU A 208 -8.40 -0.64 -5.41
CA LEU A 208 -8.82 -1.98 -5.01
C LEU A 208 -7.58 -2.86 -4.79
N LYS A 209 -7.53 -3.55 -3.64
CA LYS A 209 -6.46 -4.51 -3.30
C LYS A 209 -7.04 -5.91 -3.12
N PRO A 210 -7.23 -6.69 -4.21
CA PRO A 210 -7.73 -8.05 -4.09
C PRO A 210 -6.73 -8.93 -3.32
N TYR A 211 -7.23 -9.65 -2.31
CA TYR A 211 -6.46 -10.63 -1.55
C TYR A 211 -6.83 -12.03 -2.03
N PHE A 212 -5.86 -12.72 -2.62
CA PHE A 212 -6.02 -14.10 -3.08
C PHE A 212 -5.65 -15.08 -1.98
N HIS A 213 -6.52 -16.07 -1.76
CA HIS A 213 -6.23 -17.23 -0.94
C HIS A 213 -6.29 -18.49 -1.81
N GLY A 214 -5.14 -19.06 -2.13
CA GLY A 214 -5.05 -20.10 -3.17
C GLY A 214 -5.31 -19.55 -4.57
N LEU A 215 -5.84 -20.40 -5.48
CA LEU A 215 -5.92 -20.06 -6.91
C LEU A 215 -7.15 -19.24 -7.30
N ASP A 216 -8.31 -19.54 -6.70
CA ASP A 216 -9.61 -19.06 -7.17
C ASP A 216 -10.33 -18.18 -6.14
N GLU A 217 -10.01 -18.31 -4.85
CA GLU A 217 -10.66 -17.55 -3.79
C GLU A 217 -10.06 -16.16 -3.70
N VAL A 218 -10.91 -15.14 -3.80
CA VAL A 218 -10.51 -13.74 -3.78
C VAL A 218 -11.40 -12.98 -2.82
N TRP A 219 -10.77 -12.19 -1.97
CA TRP A 219 -11.41 -11.24 -1.09
C TRP A 219 -11.13 -9.82 -1.55
N ALA A 220 -12.10 -8.95 -1.32
CA ALA A 220 -11.91 -7.51 -1.37
C ALA A 220 -12.72 -6.89 -0.26
N TRP A 221 -12.32 -5.71 0.19
CA TRP A 221 -13.04 -5.02 1.24
C TRP A 221 -12.95 -3.51 1.05
N GLY A 222 -14.02 -2.85 1.49
CA GLY A 222 -14.09 -1.41 1.67
C GLY A 222 -14.38 -1.09 3.13
N THR A 223 -15.13 -0.02 3.35
CA THR A 223 -15.54 0.42 4.69
C THR A 223 -16.82 -0.31 5.14
N PRO A 224 -16.88 -0.88 6.36
CA PRO A 224 -18.10 -1.45 6.92
C PRO A 224 -19.19 -0.39 7.13
N SER A 225 -20.46 -0.80 7.12
CA SER A 225 -21.57 0.08 7.49
C SER A 225 -21.74 0.14 9.01
N GLY A 226 -22.14 1.31 9.51
CA GLY A 226 -22.35 1.50 10.94
C GLY A 226 -23.77 1.15 11.39
N THR A 227 -24.73 1.17 10.46
CA THR A 227 -26.15 0.90 10.72
C THR A 227 -26.75 -0.07 9.71
N ASP A 228 -27.89 -0.66 10.07
CA ASP A 228 -28.64 -1.55 9.18
C ASP A 228 -29.24 -0.75 8.02
N ASN A 229 -29.08 -1.29 6.81
CA ASN A 229 -29.59 -0.71 5.58
C ASN A 229 -29.23 0.78 5.36
N GLU A 230 -28.00 1.18 5.71
CA GLU A 230 -27.51 2.56 5.57
C GLU A 230 -27.59 3.08 4.12
N SER A 231 -27.36 2.19 3.15
CA SER A 231 -27.43 2.49 1.72
C SER A 231 -28.86 2.43 1.14
N GLY A 232 -29.82 1.88 1.88
CA GLY A 232 -31.15 1.55 1.36
C GLY A 232 -31.20 0.31 0.43
N GLU A 233 -30.04 -0.25 0.07
CA GLU A 233 -29.90 -1.39 -0.86
C GLU A 233 -29.67 -2.72 -0.15
N ASP A 234 -29.41 -2.70 1.16
CA ASP A 234 -29.03 -3.88 1.93
C ASP A 234 -30.26 -4.60 2.50
N LYS A 235 -30.09 -5.88 2.86
CA LYS A 235 -31.16 -6.67 3.44
C LYS A 235 -31.46 -6.18 4.86
N PRO A 236 -32.71 -5.80 5.18
CA PRO A 236 -33.08 -5.43 6.55
C PRO A 236 -32.71 -6.53 7.55
N GLY A 237 -32.11 -6.15 8.67
CA GLY A 237 -31.59 -7.05 9.69
C GLY A 237 -30.19 -7.59 9.40
N ALA A 238 -29.44 -7.00 8.46
CA ALA A 238 -28.10 -7.42 8.09
C ALA A 238 -27.19 -6.21 7.81
N ILE A 239 -26.17 -6.02 8.63
CA ILE A 239 -25.24 -4.90 8.52
C ILE A 239 -24.08 -5.29 7.62
N SER A 240 -23.79 -4.46 6.60
CA SER A 240 -22.67 -4.69 5.68
C SER A 240 -21.34 -4.67 6.43
N THR A 241 -20.54 -5.71 6.27
CA THR A 241 -19.17 -5.73 6.82
C THR A 241 -18.18 -5.00 5.92
N GLY A 242 -18.61 -4.50 4.76
CA GLY A 242 -17.73 -3.96 3.72
C GLY A 242 -16.87 -5.02 3.03
N VAL A 243 -16.98 -6.31 3.41
CA VAL A 243 -16.18 -7.41 2.87
C VAL A 243 -16.95 -8.16 1.80
N PHE A 244 -16.24 -8.53 0.73
CA PHE A 244 -16.76 -9.26 -0.41
C PHE A 244 -15.88 -10.46 -0.72
N TYR A 245 -16.53 -11.55 -1.15
CA TYR A 245 -15.89 -12.81 -1.47
C TYR A 245 -16.24 -13.29 -2.88
N SER A 246 -15.26 -13.88 -3.53
CA SER A 246 -15.38 -14.59 -4.80
C SER A 246 -14.77 -15.98 -4.67
N ALA A 247 -15.43 -17.00 -5.21
CA ALA A 247 -14.85 -18.34 -5.38
C ALA A 247 -14.36 -18.62 -6.82
N ASP A 248 -14.50 -17.65 -7.73
CA ASP A 248 -14.27 -17.81 -9.18
C ASP A 248 -13.41 -16.68 -9.76
N ARG A 249 -12.32 -16.31 -9.06
CA ARG A 249 -11.34 -15.28 -9.50
C ARG A 249 -11.97 -13.91 -9.81
N GLY A 250 -13.00 -13.53 -9.07
CA GLY A 250 -13.72 -12.27 -9.19
C GLY A 250 -14.74 -12.23 -10.32
N ALA A 251 -15.09 -13.37 -10.94
CA ALA A 251 -16.19 -13.41 -11.90
C ALA A 251 -17.55 -13.17 -11.23
N SER A 252 -17.68 -13.58 -9.96
CA SER A 252 -18.78 -13.24 -9.08
C SER A 252 -18.29 -12.53 -7.82
N SER A 253 -19.16 -11.72 -7.21
CA SER A 253 -18.85 -11.03 -5.96
C SER A 253 -20.03 -11.20 -5.00
N THR A 254 -19.76 -11.77 -3.83
CA THR A 254 -20.76 -12.00 -2.78
C THR A 254 -20.43 -11.14 -1.56
N PRO A 255 -21.30 -10.19 -1.17
CA PRO A 255 -21.12 -9.42 0.07
C PRO A 255 -21.26 -10.31 1.31
N ILE A 256 -20.50 -9.96 2.34
CA ILE A 256 -20.58 -10.57 3.68
C ILE A 256 -21.33 -9.60 4.59
N PHE A 257 -22.27 -10.15 5.37
CA PHE A 257 -23.09 -9.39 6.31
C PHE A 257 -22.96 -9.95 7.72
N ALA A 258 -23.06 -9.07 8.71
CA ALA A 258 -23.09 -9.38 10.12
C ALA A 258 -24.45 -9.06 10.74
N ALA A 259 -24.76 -9.67 11.88
CA ALA A 259 -25.97 -9.37 12.65
C ALA A 259 -25.86 -8.08 13.47
N GLU A 260 -24.64 -7.58 13.68
CA GLU A 260 -24.33 -6.36 14.42
C GLU A 260 -23.19 -5.58 13.73
N SER A 261 -23.07 -4.29 14.02
CA SER A 261 -22.05 -3.42 13.44
C SER A 261 -20.65 -3.83 13.89
N LEU A 262 -19.71 -3.85 12.95
CA LEU A 262 -18.28 -4.06 13.24
C LEU A 262 -17.60 -2.77 13.73
N LEU A 263 -18.29 -1.64 13.67
CA LEU A 263 -17.78 -0.33 14.06
C LEU A 263 -18.26 0.06 15.47
N VAL A 264 -17.45 0.88 16.14
CA VAL A 264 -17.83 1.70 17.29
C VAL A 264 -17.91 3.16 16.87
N SER A 265 -18.78 3.93 17.51
CA SER A 265 -18.96 5.35 17.18
C SER A 265 -17.96 6.26 17.90
N THR A 266 -17.84 7.50 17.47
CA THR A 266 -17.04 8.52 18.17
C THR A 266 -17.49 8.73 19.62
N GLU A 267 -18.80 8.62 19.92
CA GLU A 267 -19.31 8.71 21.29
C GLU A 267 -18.79 7.56 22.18
N TYR A 268 -18.57 6.37 21.60
CA TYR A 268 -17.92 5.27 22.31
C TYR A 268 -16.51 5.66 22.76
N ALA A 269 -15.70 6.21 21.85
CA ALA A 269 -14.33 6.64 22.15
C ALA A 269 -14.30 7.79 23.18
N GLN A 270 -15.17 8.78 23.01
CA GLN A 270 -15.31 9.89 23.97
C GLN A 270 -15.72 9.41 25.37
N GLY A 271 -16.60 8.40 25.45
CA GLY A 271 -16.98 7.79 26.72
C GLY A 271 -15.83 7.07 27.44
N LYS A 272 -14.79 6.63 26.73
CA LYS A 272 -13.58 6.02 27.31
C LYS A 272 -12.59 7.05 27.85
N ARG A 273 -12.55 8.24 27.26
CA ARG A 273 -11.65 9.36 27.64
C ARG A 273 -12.43 10.67 27.83
N PRO A 274 -13.24 10.77 28.89
CA PRO A 274 -13.98 12.00 29.19
C PRO A 274 -13.07 13.18 29.57
N ASP A 275 -11.79 12.92 29.85
CA ASP A 275 -10.74 13.90 30.11
C ASP A 275 -10.28 14.64 28.85
N ILE A 276 -10.47 14.06 27.66
CA ILE A 276 -10.13 14.69 26.38
C ILE A 276 -11.30 15.56 25.92
N THR A 277 -11.08 16.88 25.88
CA THR A 277 -12.11 17.87 25.48
C THR A 277 -12.06 18.24 24.01
N GLU A 278 -10.91 18.06 23.35
CA GLU A 278 -10.71 18.38 21.95
C GLU A 278 -10.39 17.11 21.15
N TRP A 279 -11.29 16.74 20.24
CA TRP A 279 -11.15 15.59 19.37
C TRP A 279 -10.90 16.03 17.93
N ARG A 280 -10.05 15.29 17.22
CA ARG A 280 -9.88 15.48 15.79
C ARG A 280 -11.15 15.04 15.08
N ASP A 281 -11.61 15.85 14.12
CA ASP A 281 -12.70 15.45 13.25
C ASP A 281 -12.22 14.37 12.27
N SER A 282 -12.65 13.14 12.54
CA SER A 282 -12.45 11.97 11.69
C SER A 282 -13.79 11.33 11.32
N GLY A 283 -14.89 12.09 11.37
CA GLY A 283 -16.25 11.58 11.16
C GLY A 283 -16.78 10.71 12.32
N ALA A 284 -17.85 9.96 12.04
CA ALA A 284 -18.61 9.20 13.05
C ALA A 284 -17.90 7.93 13.55
N TYR A 285 -16.91 7.44 12.81
CA TYR A 285 -16.27 6.14 13.05
C TYR A 285 -14.74 6.20 13.12
N GLY A 286 -14.15 7.40 13.15
CA GLY A 286 -12.70 7.57 13.22
C GLY A 286 -11.97 7.11 11.96
N GLU A 287 -10.65 6.94 12.07
CA GLU A 287 -9.86 6.27 11.05
C GLU A 287 -10.18 4.77 11.06
N ILE A 288 -10.40 4.16 9.89
CA ILE A 288 -10.81 2.75 9.76
C ILE A 288 -9.81 2.00 8.88
N GLN A 289 -9.36 0.84 9.35
CA GLN A 289 -8.61 -0.14 8.56
C GLN A 289 -9.33 -1.49 8.62
N THR A 290 -9.59 -2.09 7.46
CA THR A 290 -10.24 -3.40 7.35
C THR A 290 -9.27 -4.40 6.74
N TYR A 291 -9.29 -5.64 7.23
CA TYR A 291 -8.54 -6.74 6.67
C TYR A 291 -9.33 -8.05 6.75
N VAL A 292 -8.98 -8.99 5.86
CA VAL A 292 -9.43 -10.38 5.94
C VAL A 292 -8.21 -11.28 6.07
N THR A 293 -8.29 -12.26 6.97
CA THR A 293 -7.32 -13.35 7.04
C THR A 293 -8.05 -14.67 6.89
N GLN A 294 -7.80 -15.38 5.80
CA GLN A 294 -8.30 -16.75 5.62
C GLN A 294 -7.23 -17.73 6.10
N LEU A 295 -7.56 -18.54 7.11
CA LEU A 295 -6.61 -19.52 7.67
C LEU A 295 -6.66 -20.85 6.92
N ASP A 296 -7.85 -21.23 6.47
CA ASP A 296 -8.10 -22.45 5.71
C ASP A 296 -9.41 -22.35 4.91
N ALA A 297 -9.80 -23.44 4.24
CA ALA A 297 -11.00 -23.49 3.41
C ALA A 297 -12.33 -23.27 4.16
N GLN A 298 -12.34 -23.32 5.50
CA GLN A 298 -13.53 -23.23 6.35
C GLN A 298 -13.51 -22.08 7.35
N ARG A 299 -12.32 -21.50 7.63
CA ARG A 299 -12.13 -20.47 8.66
C ARG A 299 -11.43 -19.25 8.09
N ALA A 300 -12.04 -18.09 8.31
CA ALA A 300 -11.44 -16.79 8.06
C ALA A 300 -11.83 -15.81 9.17
N PHE A 301 -11.25 -14.62 9.17
CA PHE A 301 -11.55 -13.56 10.12
C PHE A 301 -11.60 -12.21 9.40
N ILE A 302 -12.59 -11.40 9.74
CA ILE A 302 -12.62 -9.98 9.42
C ILE A 302 -12.03 -9.23 10.62
N TRP A 303 -11.11 -8.32 10.34
CA TRP A 303 -10.53 -7.40 11.30
C TRP A 303 -10.90 -5.98 10.90
N VAL A 304 -11.50 -5.23 11.80
CA VAL A 304 -11.83 -3.81 11.62
C VAL A 304 -11.18 -3.03 12.76
N SER A 305 -10.10 -2.33 12.47
CA SER A 305 -9.39 -1.49 13.42
C SER A 305 -9.81 -0.04 13.25
N GLN A 306 -10.12 0.63 14.36
CA GLN A 306 -10.52 2.01 14.43
C GLN A 306 -9.60 2.81 15.33
N ARG A 307 -9.28 4.04 14.90
CA ARG A 307 -8.46 4.98 15.68
C ARG A 307 -9.12 6.35 15.76
N PHE A 308 -9.20 6.87 16.98
CA PHE A 308 -9.75 8.18 17.30
C PHE A 308 -8.69 9.04 17.96
N TRP A 309 -8.41 10.21 17.39
CA TRP A 309 -7.37 11.11 17.87
C TRP A 309 -7.96 12.24 18.70
N GLY A 310 -7.36 12.52 19.86
CA GLY A 310 -7.68 13.64 20.72
C GLY A 310 -6.45 14.42 21.15
N SER A 311 -6.61 15.70 21.47
CA SER A 311 -5.55 16.50 22.08
C SER A 311 -5.20 15.95 23.47
N ASN A 312 -3.92 15.98 23.84
CA ASN A 312 -3.54 15.59 25.19
C ASN A 312 -4.12 16.59 26.21
N PRO A 313 -4.77 16.12 27.30
CA PRO A 313 -5.31 17.01 28.32
C PRO A 313 -4.26 17.88 29.03
N ASP A 314 -2.98 17.50 29.01
CA ASP A 314 -1.90 18.30 29.59
C ASP A 314 -1.58 19.58 28.78
N GLY A 315 -2.04 19.67 27.53
CA GLY A 315 -1.80 20.79 26.62
C GLY A 315 -0.34 20.97 26.16
N GLU A 316 0.58 20.11 26.61
CA GLU A 316 2.02 20.18 26.30
C GLU A 316 2.47 19.01 25.42
N SER A 317 1.82 17.85 25.55
CA SER A 317 2.14 16.62 24.84
C SER A 317 1.35 16.50 23.53
N GLY A 318 1.86 15.66 22.62
CA GLY A 318 1.19 15.36 21.35
C GLY A 318 -0.15 14.62 21.52
N SER A 319 -0.91 14.47 20.44
CA SER A 319 -2.23 13.82 20.45
C SER A 319 -2.20 12.39 21.01
N LEU A 320 -3.29 12.01 21.66
CA LEU A 320 -3.54 10.66 22.14
C LEU A 320 -4.52 9.94 21.21
N ALA A 321 -4.28 8.65 20.99
CA ALA A 321 -5.11 7.75 20.21
C ALA A 321 -5.93 6.84 21.12
N ILE A 322 -7.21 6.67 20.78
CA ILE A 322 -8.04 5.56 21.25
C ILE A 322 -8.19 4.57 20.11
N ASN A 323 -7.63 3.39 20.34
CA ASN A 323 -7.56 2.30 19.39
C ASN A 323 -8.55 1.20 19.78
N VAL A 324 -9.35 0.72 18.83
CA VAL A 324 -10.27 -0.41 19.03
C VAL A 324 -10.19 -1.31 17.82
N THR A 325 -10.01 -2.62 18.02
CA THR A 325 -10.08 -3.60 16.94
C THR A 325 -11.23 -4.56 17.15
N THR A 326 -12.14 -4.59 16.19
CA THR A 326 -13.24 -5.52 16.13
C THR A 326 -12.86 -6.72 15.26
N ARG A 327 -12.95 -7.92 15.82
CA ARG A 327 -12.76 -9.20 15.12
C ARG A 327 -14.10 -9.90 14.92
N ALA A 328 -14.36 -10.34 13.70
CA ALA A 328 -15.52 -11.17 13.38
C ALA A 328 -15.07 -12.51 12.75
N PRO A 329 -15.31 -13.66 13.40
CA PRO A 329 -14.97 -14.96 12.83
C PRO A 329 -15.91 -15.30 11.67
N LEU A 330 -15.35 -15.84 10.60
CA LEU A 330 -16.06 -16.36 9.44
C LEU A 330 -15.98 -17.88 9.43
N GLN A 331 -17.13 -18.53 9.30
CA GLN A 331 -17.21 -19.97 9.08
C GLN A 331 -17.91 -20.27 7.77
N ARG A 332 -17.35 -21.19 6.98
CA ARG A 332 -17.99 -21.64 5.76
C ARG A 332 -19.02 -22.73 6.07
N LYS A 333 -20.29 -22.50 5.72
CA LYS A 333 -21.38 -23.48 5.86
C LYS A 333 -22.19 -23.54 4.58
N ALA A 334 -22.41 -24.75 4.07
CA ALA A 334 -23.10 -24.99 2.80
C ALA A 334 -22.55 -24.11 1.64
N GLY A 335 -21.21 -24.00 1.57
CA GLY A 335 -20.51 -23.23 0.54
C GLY A 335 -20.48 -21.71 0.74
N LYS A 336 -21.17 -21.16 1.74
CA LYS A 336 -21.26 -19.72 2.01
C LYS A 336 -20.53 -19.36 3.31
N TRP A 337 -19.87 -18.20 3.32
CA TRP A 337 -19.28 -17.64 4.52
C TRP A 337 -20.35 -17.02 5.41
N GLN A 338 -20.29 -17.32 6.70
CA GLN A 338 -21.20 -16.79 7.72
C GLN A 338 -20.39 -16.14 8.84
N VAL A 339 -20.79 -14.94 9.22
CA VAL A 339 -20.21 -14.20 10.34
C VAL A 339 -20.71 -14.79 11.66
N GLY A 340 -19.78 -15.08 12.58
CA GLY A 340 -20.06 -15.49 13.95
C GLY A 340 -20.13 -14.31 14.92
N ALA A 341 -20.04 -14.60 16.22
CA ALA A 341 -20.09 -13.56 17.26
C ALA A 341 -18.88 -12.61 17.18
N VAL A 342 -19.16 -11.31 17.19
CA VAL A 342 -18.15 -10.26 17.10
C VAL A 342 -17.44 -10.10 18.45
N GLN A 343 -16.14 -9.79 18.41
CA GLN A 343 -15.28 -9.60 19.57
C GLN A 343 -14.54 -8.28 19.44
N ARG A 344 -14.56 -7.44 20.48
CA ARG A 344 -13.84 -6.16 20.49
C ARG A 344 -12.64 -6.23 21.41
N GLU A 345 -11.51 -5.75 20.93
CA GLU A 345 -10.26 -5.61 21.64
C GLU A 345 -9.91 -4.13 21.74
N GLU A 346 -9.91 -3.60 22.96
CA GLU A 346 -9.54 -2.22 23.25
C GLU A 346 -8.02 -2.08 23.27
N GLY A 347 -7.51 -0.92 22.86
CA GLY A 347 -6.07 -0.63 22.85
C GLY A 347 -5.32 -1.39 21.77
N LEU A 348 -5.96 -1.76 20.66
CA LEU A 348 -5.32 -2.38 19.51
C LEU A 348 -5.76 -1.68 18.23
N PHE A 349 -4.80 -1.26 17.42
CA PHE A 349 -5.01 -0.84 16.03
C PHE A 349 -4.05 -1.63 15.13
N ILE A 350 -4.56 -2.16 14.03
CA ILE A 350 -3.77 -2.87 13.02
C ILE A 350 -3.61 -1.94 11.81
N ASP A 351 -2.39 -1.44 11.58
CA ASP A 351 -2.09 -0.55 10.44
C ASP A 351 -1.73 -1.33 9.16
N ALA A 352 -1.20 -2.55 9.33
CA ALA A 352 -0.96 -3.48 8.22
C ALA A 352 -1.14 -4.92 8.68
N LEU A 353 -1.64 -5.77 7.78
CA LEU A 353 -1.82 -7.22 7.99
C LEU A 353 -1.48 -7.97 6.73
N VAL A 354 -0.52 -8.89 6.81
CA VAL A 354 -0.03 -9.66 5.65
C VAL A 354 0.18 -11.12 6.05
N GLU A 355 -0.30 -12.03 5.21
CA GLU A 355 -0.08 -13.47 5.32
C GLU A 355 0.95 -13.91 4.27
N ASN A 356 1.85 -14.82 4.63
CA ASN A 356 2.94 -15.25 3.75
C ASN A 356 2.61 -16.48 2.86
N GLY A 357 1.36 -16.95 2.86
CA GLY A 357 0.90 -18.13 2.12
C GLY A 357 1.30 -19.47 2.75
N SER A 358 2.09 -19.48 3.83
CA SER A 358 2.39 -20.67 4.65
C SER A 358 1.71 -20.62 6.02
N GLY A 359 0.70 -19.74 6.17
CA GLY A 359 -0.10 -19.61 7.39
C GLY A 359 0.51 -18.72 8.48
N ARG A 360 1.67 -18.10 8.23
CA ARG A 360 2.23 -17.06 9.12
C ARG A 360 1.61 -15.72 8.75
N VAL A 361 1.11 -15.03 9.77
CA VAL A 361 0.45 -13.74 9.65
C VAL A 361 1.22 -12.72 10.46
N MET A 362 1.72 -11.68 9.79
CA MET A 362 2.44 -10.57 10.40
C MET A 362 1.63 -9.30 10.26
N GLY A 363 1.80 -8.40 11.21
CA GLY A 363 1.17 -7.09 11.15
C GLY A 363 2.03 -5.99 11.75
N LEU A 364 1.63 -4.77 11.45
CA LEU A 364 2.05 -3.56 12.15
C LEU A 364 0.90 -3.17 13.06
N ILE A 365 1.15 -3.21 14.36
CA ILE A 365 0.12 -2.95 15.36
C ILE A 365 0.55 -1.82 16.28
N ASP A 366 -0.41 -1.03 16.71
CA ASP A 366 -0.27 -0.07 17.79
C ASP A 366 -1.10 -0.53 18.97
N GLN A 367 -0.41 -0.81 20.08
CA GLN A 367 -1.02 -1.16 21.37
C GLN A 367 -0.93 -0.02 22.40
N GLY A 368 -0.43 1.16 22.00
CA GLY A 368 -0.29 2.33 22.84
C GLY A 368 -1.31 3.43 22.51
N GLU A 369 -1.08 4.61 23.11
CA GLU A 369 -1.89 5.81 22.88
C GLU A 369 -1.21 6.82 21.94
N HIS A 370 -0.02 6.52 21.40
CA HIS A 370 0.81 7.49 20.69
C HIS A 370 0.96 7.20 19.19
N GLY A 371 0.24 6.21 18.63
CA GLY A 371 0.36 5.87 17.21
C GLY A 371 1.69 5.26 16.83
N GLN A 372 2.31 4.50 17.74
CA GLN A 372 3.63 3.91 17.53
C GLN A 372 3.49 2.44 17.16
N ASP A 373 3.57 2.15 15.86
CA ASP A 373 3.46 0.80 15.37
C ASP A 373 4.70 -0.04 15.73
N VAL A 374 4.45 -1.30 16.10
CA VAL A 374 5.46 -2.34 16.26
C VAL A 374 5.16 -3.49 15.31
N VAL A 375 6.20 -4.20 14.89
CA VAL A 375 6.03 -5.46 14.16
C VAL A 375 5.55 -6.52 15.12
N ALA A 376 4.49 -7.22 14.75
CA ALA A 376 3.93 -8.32 15.53
C ALA A 376 3.56 -9.53 14.68
N GLU A 377 3.66 -10.71 15.26
CA GLU A 377 3.14 -11.96 14.70
C GLU A 377 1.80 -12.30 15.35
N LEU A 378 0.82 -12.71 14.55
CA LEU A 378 -0.45 -13.23 15.06
C LEU A 378 -0.33 -14.73 15.35
N ASP A 379 -0.54 -15.14 16.61
CA ASP A 379 -0.79 -16.55 16.95
C ASP A 379 -2.15 -16.93 16.37
N THR A 380 -2.17 -17.62 15.23
CA THR A 380 -3.41 -17.96 14.51
C THR A 380 -4.29 -18.99 15.23
N ALA A 381 -3.77 -19.66 16.26
CA ALA A 381 -4.54 -20.59 17.08
C ALA A 381 -5.26 -19.88 18.24
N LYS A 382 -4.57 -18.94 18.90
CA LYS A 382 -5.13 -18.16 20.03
C LYS A 382 -5.77 -16.85 19.60
N LEU A 383 -5.44 -16.39 18.41
CA LEU A 383 -5.78 -15.09 17.85
C LEU A 383 -5.32 -13.94 18.75
N SER A 384 -4.06 -14.03 19.21
CA SER A 384 -3.40 -13.04 20.04
C SER A 384 -2.13 -12.54 19.36
N TRP A 385 -1.85 -11.25 19.52
CA TRP A 385 -0.66 -10.61 18.95
C TRP A 385 0.57 -10.79 19.83
N LYS A 386 1.70 -11.10 19.19
CA LYS A 386 3.01 -11.18 19.82
C LYS A 386 3.92 -10.11 19.21
N PRO A 387 4.22 -9.02 19.93
CA PRO A 387 5.20 -8.03 19.50
C PRO A 387 6.59 -8.66 19.29
N MET A 388 7.25 -8.28 18.21
CA MET A 388 8.53 -8.79 17.77
C MET A 388 9.62 -7.72 17.86
N GLY A 389 9.35 -6.51 17.39
CA GLY A 389 10.31 -5.40 17.46
C GLY A 389 9.76 -4.08 16.93
N GLU A 390 10.49 -3.00 17.20
CA GLU A 390 10.17 -1.66 16.70
C GLU A 390 10.49 -1.51 15.21
N LEU A 391 9.90 -0.49 14.59
CA LEU A 391 10.21 -0.09 13.22
C LEU A 391 11.68 0.40 13.11
N PRO A 392 12.38 0.08 12.01
CA PRO A 392 13.75 0.55 11.81
C PRO A 392 13.79 2.05 11.49
N SER A 393 14.84 2.70 12.01
CA SER A 393 15.14 4.11 11.71
C SER A 393 16.34 4.26 10.80
N VAL A 394 16.24 5.19 9.84
CA VAL A 394 17.37 5.63 9.00
C VAL A 394 18.40 6.47 9.75
N PHE A 395 18.01 7.05 10.88
CA PHE A 395 18.89 7.84 11.73
C PHE A 395 19.53 7.02 12.84
N ALA A 396 19.15 5.73 13.00
CA ALA A 396 19.68 4.85 14.04
C ALA A 396 21.22 4.88 14.07
N PRO A 397 21.84 5.08 15.24
CA PRO A 397 21.27 4.99 16.59
C PRO A 397 20.77 6.33 17.17
N LEU A 398 20.65 7.39 16.37
CA LEU A 398 20.05 8.64 16.84
C LEU A 398 18.54 8.44 17.07
N ALA A 399 18.02 9.07 18.12
CA ALA A 399 16.59 9.04 18.42
C ALA A 399 15.77 9.66 17.28
N SER A 400 14.72 8.99 16.86
CA SER A 400 13.84 9.44 15.78
C SER A 400 12.50 8.74 15.86
N ASP A 401 11.45 9.41 15.43
CA ASP A 401 10.15 8.78 15.25
C ASP A 401 10.13 8.12 13.86
N SER A 402 9.73 6.85 13.75
CA SER A 402 9.68 6.13 12.48
C SER A 402 8.29 5.61 12.22
N GLN A 403 7.82 5.78 11.00
CA GLN A 403 6.48 5.36 10.56
C GLN A 403 6.58 4.55 9.27
N LEU A 404 5.57 3.72 9.04
CA LEU A 404 5.42 3.00 7.78
C LEU A 404 5.16 4.00 6.64
N ARG A 405 5.88 3.83 5.53
CA ARG A 405 5.67 4.66 4.34
C ARG A 405 4.69 3.98 3.37
N GLU A 406 3.61 4.66 2.98
CA GLU A 406 2.73 4.26 1.86
C GLU A 406 2.22 2.79 1.94
N LYS A 407 2.03 2.25 3.16
CA LYS A 407 1.64 0.84 3.41
C LYS A 407 2.63 -0.20 2.88
N ASN A 408 3.89 0.18 2.70
CA ASN A 408 4.98 -0.66 2.18
C ASN A 408 5.54 -1.62 3.24
N PHE A 409 4.74 -2.63 3.56
CA PHE A 409 5.08 -3.72 4.45
C PHE A 409 4.83 -5.05 3.73
N TRP A 410 5.88 -5.87 3.59
CA TRP A 410 5.80 -7.14 2.91
C TRP A 410 6.40 -8.28 3.73
N VAL A 411 5.80 -9.45 3.57
CA VAL A 411 6.19 -10.68 4.27
C VAL A 411 6.54 -11.72 3.24
N GLY A 412 7.78 -12.20 3.28
CA GLY A 412 8.25 -13.32 2.48
C GLY A 412 8.13 -14.66 3.21
N GLN A 413 8.77 -15.69 2.66
CA GLN A 413 8.83 -16.99 3.34
C GLN A 413 9.71 -16.94 4.59
N ASN A 414 10.80 -16.17 4.56
CA ASN A 414 11.78 -16.09 5.65
C ASN A 414 12.23 -14.66 5.95
N SER A 415 11.59 -13.66 5.35
CA SER A 415 12.00 -12.27 5.47
C SER A 415 10.82 -11.32 5.65
N LEU A 416 11.09 -10.17 6.27
CA LEU A 416 10.26 -8.99 6.20
C LEU A 416 10.96 -7.93 5.36
N LEU A 417 10.19 -7.17 4.60
CA LEU A 417 10.63 -5.98 3.91
C LEU A 417 9.74 -4.81 4.34
N ILE A 418 10.34 -3.67 4.65
CA ILE A 418 9.62 -2.48 5.06
C ILE A 418 10.26 -1.22 4.50
N ASN A 419 9.44 -0.24 4.14
CA ASN A 419 9.89 1.11 3.84
C ASN A 419 9.43 2.04 4.96
N THR A 420 10.37 2.69 5.63
CA THR A 420 10.06 3.63 6.72
C THR A 420 10.40 5.06 6.33
N SER A 421 9.59 5.99 6.85
CA SER A 421 9.94 7.40 6.93
C SER A 421 10.26 7.72 8.38
N SER A 422 11.46 8.25 8.64
CA SER A 422 11.86 8.65 9.99
C SER A 422 12.04 10.15 10.09
N GLU A 423 11.77 10.67 11.28
CA GLU A 423 11.92 12.08 11.63
C GLU A 423 12.85 12.22 12.82
N HIS A 424 13.96 12.93 12.62
CA HIS A 424 14.91 13.25 13.67
C HIS A 424 14.79 14.73 14.05
N ARG A 425 14.71 15.01 15.35
CA ARG A 425 14.78 16.37 15.90
C ARG A 425 16.18 16.63 16.45
N PRO A 426 17.00 17.48 15.79
CA PRO A 426 18.31 17.82 16.29
C PRO A 426 18.25 18.44 17.68
N PRO A 427 19.28 18.21 18.52
CA PRO A 427 19.39 18.89 19.81
C PRO A 427 19.31 20.42 19.69
N ARG A 428 18.57 21.08 20.59
CA ARG A 428 18.38 22.54 20.59
C ARG A 428 19.67 23.37 20.69
N TRP A 429 20.79 22.81 21.14
CA TRP A 429 22.07 23.53 21.16
C TRP A 429 22.71 23.66 19.77
N LEU A 430 22.29 22.86 18.78
CA LEU A 430 22.66 23.02 17.37
C LEU A 430 21.75 24.03 16.66
N TYR A 431 20.48 24.10 17.05
CA TYR A 431 19.46 25.01 16.50
C TYR A 431 18.64 25.62 17.64
N TRP A 432 19.14 26.73 18.21
CA TRP A 432 18.50 27.36 19.38
C TRP A 432 17.31 28.27 19.03
N TRP A 433 17.12 28.62 17.75
CA TRP A 433 16.17 29.64 17.30
C TRP A 433 14.88 29.07 16.71
N SER A 434 14.79 27.76 16.52
CA SER A 434 13.61 27.08 15.96
C SER A 434 13.64 25.59 16.28
N ASP A 435 12.48 24.97 16.40
CA ASP A 435 12.39 23.51 16.38
C ASP A 435 12.67 23.03 14.95
N ALA A 436 13.84 22.41 14.76
CA ALA A 436 14.26 21.85 13.48
C ALA A 436 13.88 20.37 13.39
N GLN A 437 13.53 19.91 12.20
CA GLN A 437 13.21 18.52 11.94
C GLN A 437 13.85 18.08 10.63
N ILE A 438 14.40 16.87 10.63
CA ILE A 438 15.03 16.25 9.47
C ILE A 438 14.32 14.95 9.19
N SER A 439 13.74 14.81 7.99
CA SER A 439 13.11 13.57 7.53
C SER A 439 13.95 12.88 6.47
N ALA A 440 13.96 11.55 6.51
CA ALA A 440 14.60 10.69 5.52
C ALA A 440 13.85 9.35 5.42
N ASN A 441 14.01 8.67 4.29
CA ASN A 441 13.37 7.38 4.02
C ASN A 441 14.41 6.27 3.92
N GLY A 442 13.98 5.04 4.16
CA GLY A 442 14.85 3.88 4.03
C GLY A 442 14.07 2.61 3.82
N VAL A 443 14.64 1.74 3.00
CA VAL A 443 14.16 0.38 2.83
C VAL A 443 15.00 -0.54 3.71
N PHE A 444 14.32 -1.35 4.50
CA PHE A 444 14.94 -2.29 5.43
C PHE A 444 14.36 -3.68 5.23
N TYR A 445 15.17 -4.67 5.54
CA TYR A 445 14.72 -6.04 5.62
C TYR A 445 15.17 -6.70 6.91
N SER A 446 14.42 -7.72 7.33
CA SER A 446 14.71 -8.52 8.52
C SER A 446 14.64 -10.00 8.15
N LYS A 447 15.56 -10.79 8.68
CA LYS A 447 15.57 -12.27 8.58
C LYS A 447 15.10 -12.96 9.88
N ASP A 448 14.77 -12.17 10.88
CA ASP A 448 14.38 -12.60 12.23
C ASP A 448 13.04 -11.97 12.65
N TRP A 449 12.17 -11.72 11.66
CA TRP A 449 10.79 -11.28 11.85
C TRP A 449 10.62 -9.96 12.61
N GLY A 450 11.59 -9.05 12.44
CA GLY A 450 11.55 -7.68 12.98
C GLY A 450 12.36 -7.48 14.26
N HIS A 451 13.06 -8.51 14.76
CA HIS A 451 13.97 -8.36 15.90
C HIS A 451 15.22 -7.54 15.56
N SER A 452 15.71 -7.66 14.32
CA SER A 452 16.80 -6.83 13.79
C SER A 452 16.57 -6.47 12.33
N TRP A 453 17.14 -5.34 11.93
CA TRP A 453 16.93 -4.75 10.61
C TRP A 453 18.24 -4.43 9.92
N GLN A 454 18.24 -4.65 8.61
CA GLN A 454 19.34 -4.30 7.73
C GLN A 454 18.83 -3.36 6.63
N ARG A 455 19.52 -2.24 6.43
CA ARG A 455 19.20 -1.30 5.35
C ARG A 455 19.59 -1.90 4.00
N LEU A 456 18.74 -1.76 3.00
CA LEU A 456 19.06 -2.06 1.61
C LEU A 456 19.62 -0.84 0.90
N ALA A 457 20.57 -1.05 0.01
CA ALA A 457 21.10 -0.04 -0.90
C ALA A 457 20.14 0.18 -2.06
N VAL A 458 18.98 0.78 -1.76
CA VAL A 458 17.98 1.21 -2.72
C VAL A 458 17.76 2.71 -2.55
N ASP A 459 17.97 3.45 -3.63
CA ASP A 459 17.82 4.90 -3.66
C ASP A 459 16.35 5.28 -3.82
N GLY A 460 15.91 6.25 -3.04
CA GLY A 460 14.64 6.96 -3.12
C GLY A 460 13.45 6.17 -2.58
N TYR A 461 12.38 6.91 -2.26
CA TYR A 461 11.13 6.30 -1.86
C TYR A 461 10.43 5.51 -2.99
N LEU A 462 10.78 5.77 -4.25
CA LEU A 462 10.29 5.07 -5.45
C LEU A 462 11.23 3.95 -5.93
N GLY A 463 12.26 3.62 -5.15
CA GLY A 463 13.26 2.65 -5.57
C GLY A 463 12.73 1.21 -5.60
N ILE A 464 11.77 0.86 -4.73
CA ILE A 464 11.11 -0.46 -4.74
C ILE A 464 10.05 -0.51 -5.83
N LEU A 465 10.19 -1.49 -6.72
CA LEU A 465 9.23 -1.78 -7.77
C LEU A 465 8.29 -2.91 -7.39
N GLY A 466 8.69 -3.82 -6.51
CA GLY A 466 7.83 -4.92 -6.11
C GLY A 466 8.53 -5.92 -5.20
N PHE A 467 7.77 -6.87 -4.69
CA PHE A 467 8.27 -7.90 -3.79
C PHE A 467 7.71 -9.27 -4.17
N GLN A 468 8.58 -10.27 -4.22
CA GLN A 468 8.23 -11.66 -4.50
C GLN A 468 8.38 -12.49 -3.23
N GLY A 469 7.30 -12.57 -2.45
CA GLY A 469 7.34 -13.21 -1.13
C GLY A 469 7.77 -14.68 -1.15
N ALA A 470 7.34 -15.44 -2.17
CA ALA A 470 7.73 -16.85 -2.32
C ALA A 470 9.24 -17.09 -2.50
N GLN A 471 9.99 -16.07 -2.91
CA GLN A 471 11.43 -16.14 -3.18
C GLN A 471 12.24 -15.20 -2.26
N ASP A 472 11.57 -14.54 -1.29
CA ASP A 472 12.18 -13.51 -0.45
C ASP A 472 12.98 -12.49 -1.28
N ARG A 473 12.41 -12.02 -2.40
CA ARG A 473 13.12 -11.22 -3.39
C ARG A 473 12.47 -9.87 -3.58
N VAL A 474 13.23 -8.80 -3.36
CA VAL A 474 12.80 -7.43 -3.65
C VAL A 474 13.25 -7.02 -5.04
N ILE A 475 12.37 -6.34 -5.77
CA ILE A 475 12.62 -5.82 -7.12
C ILE A 475 12.73 -4.30 -7.01
N TRP A 476 13.74 -3.73 -7.66
CA TRP A 476 14.05 -2.31 -7.54
C TRP A 476 14.68 -1.77 -8.82
N ALA A 477 14.73 -0.44 -8.96
CA ALA A 477 15.49 0.22 -10.02
C ALA A 477 16.26 1.42 -9.47
N LYS A 478 17.36 1.78 -10.17
CA LYS A 478 18.19 2.90 -9.76
C LYS A 478 17.56 4.21 -10.21
N GLY A 479 17.00 4.96 -9.26
CA GLY A 479 16.36 6.24 -9.52
C GLY A 479 15.15 6.17 -10.46
N ASN A 480 14.52 7.31 -10.67
CA ASN A 480 13.41 7.47 -11.60
C ASN A 480 13.89 8.05 -12.95
N TRP A 481 13.02 8.08 -13.95
CA TRP A 481 13.36 8.46 -15.33
C TRP A 481 13.99 9.87 -15.45
N TYR A 482 13.63 10.80 -14.57
CA TYR A 482 14.11 12.20 -14.61
C TYR A 482 15.44 12.41 -13.87
N ASN A 483 15.90 11.47 -13.04
CA ASN A 483 17.15 11.59 -12.28
C ASN A 483 18.14 10.44 -12.54
N SER A 484 17.78 9.48 -13.39
CA SER A 484 18.61 8.33 -13.74
C SER A 484 18.36 7.86 -15.17
N ASN A 485 19.45 7.67 -15.92
CA ASN A 485 19.44 7.05 -17.25
C ASN A 485 19.63 5.52 -17.21
N ASP A 486 19.63 4.92 -16.02
CA ASP A 486 19.79 3.48 -15.88
C ASP A 486 18.54 2.74 -16.37
N ALA A 487 18.66 1.94 -17.42
CA ALA A 487 17.54 1.17 -17.95
C ALA A 487 17.24 -0.09 -17.13
N GLY A 488 18.12 -0.47 -16.21
CA GLY A 488 18.06 -1.73 -15.49
C GLY A 488 16.91 -1.82 -14.48
N VAL A 489 16.32 -3.01 -14.43
CA VAL A 489 15.47 -3.47 -13.34
C VAL A 489 16.24 -4.58 -12.62
N TYR A 490 16.40 -4.44 -11.32
CA TYR A 490 17.25 -5.28 -10.49
C TYR A 490 16.45 -6.00 -9.41
N SER A 491 17.07 -6.98 -8.79
CA SER A 491 16.58 -7.62 -7.58
C SER A 491 17.65 -7.80 -6.54
N TYR A 492 17.25 -7.81 -5.27
CA TYR A 492 18.04 -8.33 -4.16
C TYR A 492 17.34 -9.57 -3.57
N GLY A 493 18.11 -10.63 -3.32
CA GLY A 493 17.64 -11.80 -2.57
C GLY A 493 17.84 -11.58 -1.07
N LEU A 494 16.83 -11.91 -0.26
CA LEU A 494 16.81 -11.63 1.18
C LEU A 494 16.96 -12.88 2.06
N GLN A 495 17.29 -14.04 1.47
CA GLN A 495 17.49 -15.32 2.17
C GLN A 495 18.84 -15.36 2.89
#